data_AF-A0A1B6C269-F1
#
_entry.id   AF-A0A1B6C269-F1
#
_cell.length_a   1.000
_cell.length_b   1.000
_cell.length_c   1.000
_cell.angle_alpha   90.00
_cell.angle_beta   90.00
_cell.angle_gamma   90.00
#
_symmetry.space_group_name_H-M   'P 1'
#
loop_
_entity.id
_entity.type
_entity.pdbx_description
1 polymer ?
#
loop_
_entity_poly.entity_id
_entity_poly.type
_entity_poly.pdbx_seq_one_letter_code
_entity_poly.pdbx_strand_id
1 'polypeptide(L)'
;MSSPTNGEKGDYNHNKEVIATGEGELILVRRPTDTEKQMHTFEDYGLSTNCLGFMLKVHLWHHYKYSCQAKAIKENSNSVRVGSDALLAAGIRKSYSPEFEEKVIGKLTKDIVGKGCLNQEMLLRYGDYLFQKNLTIDSNQRAKNSRSAMRILLNLFLNLTDKLEKNASFKSKIHNIVEIFNPTLFNIVVDSVKEMCNFTHKNLKSQIT
;
A
#
# COMPACT_ATOMS: atom_id res chain seq x y z
N MET A 1 -14.43 6.18 19.07
CA MET A 1 -13.20 6.05 18.25
C MET A 1 -12.26 7.15 18.72
N SER A 2 -11.15 6.80 19.35
CA SER A 2 -10.18 7.82 19.80
C SER A 2 -9.23 8.08 18.64
N SER A 3 -9.34 9.25 18.01
CA SER A 3 -8.38 9.68 16.99
C SER A 3 -7.00 9.85 17.61
N PRO A 4 -5.91 9.62 16.86
CA PRO A 4 -4.57 9.90 17.35
C PRO A 4 -4.47 11.38 17.75
N THR A 5 -3.89 11.61 18.92
CA THR A 5 -3.65 12.92 19.50
C THR A 5 -2.70 13.74 18.62
N ASN A 6 -2.71 15.07 18.74
CA ASN A 6 -1.89 15.94 17.89
C ASN A 6 -0.37 15.66 18.02
N GLY A 7 0.09 15.13 19.16
CA GLY A 7 1.48 14.71 19.35
C GLY A 7 1.85 13.47 18.51
N GLU A 8 0.99 12.46 18.47
CA GLU A 8 1.24 11.20 17.74
C GLU A 8 1.36 11.42 16.22
N LYS A 9 0.67 12.42 15.67
CA LYS A 9 0.83 12.82 14.26
C LYS A 9 2.15 13.55 13.99
N GLY A 10 2.60 14.37 14.94
CA GLY A 10 3.90 15.06 14.86
C GLY A 10 5.05 14.06 14.87
N ASP A 11 5.01 13.12 15.82
CA ASP A 11 5.99 12.05 15.94
C ASP A 11 6.02 11.16 14.70
N TYR A 12 4.86 10.83 14.14
CA TYR A 12 4.77 10.10 12.87
C TYR A 12 5.46 10.84 11.73
N ASN A 13 5.20 12.14 11.56
CA ASN A 13 5.81 12.93 10.48
C ASN A 13 7.32 13.10 10.65
N HIS A 14 7.79 13.32 11.88
CA HIS A 14 9.22 13.35 12.20
C HIS A 14 9.89 12.02 11.88
N ASN A 15 9.35 10.91 12.38
CA ASN A 15 9.90 9.58 12.11
C ASN A 15 9.86 9.24 10.63
N LYS A 16 8.85 9.73 9.91
CA LYS A 16 8.75 9.60 8.47
C LYS A 16 9.94 10.23 7.76
N GLU A 17 10.31 11.44 8.17
CA GLU A 17 11.46 12.16 7.66
C GLU A 17 12.79 11.50 8.04
N VAL A 18 12.95 11.07 9.30
CA VAL A 18 14.15 10.37 9.78
C VAL A 18 14.41 9.09 8.98
N ILE A 19 13.38 8.28 8.71
CA ILE A 19 13.55 7.05 7.92
C ILE A 19 13.78 7.39 6.44
N ALA A 20 13.21 8.49 5.92
CA ALA A 20 13.40 8.88 4.52
C ALA A 20 14.81 9.40 4.24
N THR A 21 15.39 10.13 5.19
CA THR A 21 16.71 10.76 5.09
C THR A 21 17.82 9.86 5.62
N GLY A 22 17.51 8.98 6.59
CA GLY A 22 18.50 8.27 7.39
C GLY A 22 19.16 9.16 8.44
N GLU A 23 18.67 10.39 8.63
CA GLU A 23 19.25 11.39 9.52
C GLU A 23 18.33 11.67 10.70
N GLY A 24 18.91 11.76 11.90
CA GLY A 24 18.17 11.99 13.15
C GLY A 24 17.82 10.71 13.92
N GLU A 25 17.03 10.87 14.98
CA GLU A 25 16.62 9.76 15.85
C GLU A 25 15.11 9.51 15.77
N LEU A 26 14.74 8.23 15.78
CA LEU A 26 13.34 7.81 15.84
C LEU A 26 12.75 8.10 17.23
N ILE A 27 11.58 8.71 17.23
CA ILE A 27 10.73 8.86 18.40
C ILE A 27 9.94 7.56 18.58
N LEU A 28 10.36 6.75 19.55
CA LEU A 28 9.81 5.42 19.81
C LEU A 28 8.84 5.44 20.98
N VAL A 29 7.81 4.60 20.93
CA VAL A 29 6.82 4.43 22.01
C VAL A 29 7.47 3.98 23.32
N ARG A 30 8.56 3.21 23.21
CA ARG A 30 9.44 2.81 24.30
C ARG A 30 10.85 3.25 23.96
N ARG A 31 11.58 3.79 24.93
CA ARG A 31 13.02 4.02 24.78
C ARG A 31 13.75 2.67 24.65
N PRO A 32 14.55 2.47 23.60
CA PRO A 32 15.35 1.27 23.43
C PRO A 32 16.50 1.25 24.45
N THR A 33 16.92 0.06 24.85
CA THR A 33 18.15 -0.13 25.62
C THR A 33 19.37 0.17 24.75
N ASP A 34 20.54 0.39 25.37
CA ASP A 34 21.76 0.64 24.61
C ASP A 34 22.15 -0.56 23.72
N THR A 35 21.83 -1.77 24.16
CA THR A 35 21.99 -2.99 23.35
C THR A 35 21.07 -2.97 22.13
N GLU A 36 19.79 -2.60 22.29
CA GLU A 36 18.83 -2.51 21.17
C GLU A 36 19.26 -1.43 20.16
N LYS A 37 19.83 -0.30 20.61
CA LYS A 37 20.35 0.75 19.74
C LYS A 37 21.52 0.30 18.86
N GLN A 38 22.35 -0.61 19.36
CA GLN A 38 23.51 -1.14 18.62
C GLN A 38 23.13 -2.28 17.67
N MET A 39 22.09 -3.06 18.01
CA MET A 39 21.69 -4.24 17.22
C MET A 39 20.72 -3.91 16.08
N HIS A 40 19.95 -2.83 16.20
CA HIS A 40 18.86 -2.54 15.28
C HIS A 40 19.09 -1.28 14.47
N THR A 41 18.75 -1.37 13.19
CA THR A 41 18.75 -0.24 12.26
C THR A 41 17.34 0.32 12.13
N PHE A 42 17.21 1.47 11.45
CA PHE A 42 15.90 2.11 11.21
C PHE A 42 14.89 1.16 10.52
N GLU A 43 15.37 0.20 9.72
CA GLU A 43 14.55 -0.76 8.98
C GLU A 43 13.86 -1.81 9.86
N ASP A 44 14.39 -2.03 11.06
CA ASP A 44 13.85 -2.97 12.06
C ASP A 44 12.66 -2.39 12.82
N TYR A 45 12.42 -1.08 12.68
CA TYR A 45 11.31 -0.38 13.31
C TYR A 45 10.10 -0.28 12.36
N GLY A 46 8.91 -0.29 12.97
CA GLY A 46 7.63 -0.14 12.28
C GLY A 46 6.64 0.66 13.11
N LEU A 47 5.51 1.04 12.51
CA LEU A 47 4.47 1.81 13.18
C LEU A 47 3.21 0.99 13.38
N SER A 48 2.58 1.19 14.53
CA SER A 48 1.25 0.64 14.79
C SER A 48 0.22 1.31 13.88
N THR A 49 -0.57 0.53 13.14
CA THR A 49 -1.65 1.07 12.29
C THR A 49 -2.73 1.81 13.08
N ASN A 50 -2.83 1.59 14.39
CA ASN A 50 -3.90 2.14 15.21
C ASN A 50 -3.53 3.48 15.87
N CYS A 51 -2.33 3.57 16.44
CA CYS A 51 -1.87 4.75 17.17
C CYS A 51 -0.72 5.49 16.47
N LEU A 52 -0.20 4.97 15.36
CA LEU A 52 0.94 5.51 14.60
C LEU A 52 2.28 5.55 15.36
N GLY A 53 2.33 5.01 16.58
CA GLY A 53 3.55 4.94 17.37
C GLY A 53 4.57 3.95 16.81
N PHE A 54 5.85 4.35 16.79
CA PHE A 54 6.95 3.54 16.30
C PHE A 54 7.55 2.61 17.36
N MET A 55 7.88 1.39 16.96
CA MET A 55 8.54 0.38 17.79
C MET A 55 9.20 -0.70 16.92
N LEU A 56 10.02 -1.57 17.51
CA LEU A 56 10.57 -2.71 16.79
C LEU A 56 9.45 -3.58 16.19
N LYS A 57 9.64 -4.05 14.96
CA LYS A 57 8.64 -4.85 14.24
C LYS A 57 8.26 -6.13 14.98
N VAL A 58 9.20 -6.70 15.74
CA VAL A 58 8.96 -7.88 16.58
C VAL A 58 7.95 -7.63 17.70
N HIS A 59 7.78 -6.37 18.13
CA HIS A 59 6.85 -5.98 19.19
C HIS A 59 5.51 -5.48 18.67
N LEU A 60 5.37 -5.17 17.38
CA LEU A 60 4.14 -4.63 16.79
C LEU A 60 2.91 -5.48 17.09
N TRP A 61 3.02 -6.80 16.95
CA TRP A 61 1.90 -7.71 17.22
C TRP A 61 1.47 -7.70 18.69
N HIS A 62 2.44 -7.74 19.60
CA HIS A 62 2.15 -7.71 21.04
C HIS A 62 1.50 -6.39 21.43
N HIS A 63 2.05 -5.28 20.93
CA HIS A 63 1.46 -3.96 21.15
C HIS A 63 0.04 -3.89 20.62
N TYR A 64 -0.17 -4.25 19.35
CA TYR A 64 -1.48 -4.27 18.72
C TYR A 64 -2.52 -5.03 19.53
N LYS A 65 -2.16 -6.22 20.02
CA LYS A 65 -3.10 -7.13 20.70
C LYS A 65 -3.36 -6.78 22.17
N TYR A 66 -2.35 -6.31 22.90
CA TYR A 66 -2.42 -6.23 24.37
C TYR A 66 -2.17 -4.83 24.94
N SER A 67 -1.45 -3.95 24.24
CA SER A 67 -0.94 -2.70 24.83
C SER A 67 -1.41 -1.44 24.10
N CYS A 68 -1.99 -1.57 22.91
CA CYS A 68 -2.45 -0.44 22.13
C CYS A 68 -3.74 0.13 22.73
N GLN A 69 -3.68 1.38 23.19
CA GLN A 69 -4.85 2.09 23.73
C GLN A 69 -5.82 2.54 22.63
N ALA A 70 -5.32 2.70 21.40
CA ALA A 70 -6.13 2.87 20.20
C ALA A 70 -6.69 1.50 19.76
N LYS A 71 -7.92 1.19 20.17
CA LYS A 71 -8.57 -0.10 19.86
C LYS A 71 -8.67 -0.33 18.34
N ALA A 72 -8.28 -1.52 17.88
CA ALA A 72 -8.73 -2.07 16.60
C ALA A 72 -9.11 -3.55 16.70
N ILE A 73 -9.81 -3.99 15.65
CA ILE A 73 -10.47 -5.28 15.41
C ILE A 73 -9.47 -6.45 15.53
N LYS A 74 -9.91 -7.69 15.75
CA LYS A 74 -9.01 -8.86 15.80
C LYS A 74 -8.32 -9.09 14.44
N GLU A 75 -7.09 -8.62 14.28
CA GLU A 75 -6.18 -9.01 13.18
C GLU A 75 -5.15 -10.05 13.67
N ASN A 76 -4.36 -10.63 12.77
CA ASN A 76 -3.24 -11.53 13.10
C ASN A 76 -1.88 -10.82 12.99
N SER A 77 -0.79 -11.44 13.44
CA SER A 77 0.55 -10.82 13.50
C SER A 77 1.09 -10.38 12.13
N ASN A 78 0.82 -11.16 11.08
CA ASN A 78 1.21 -10.82 9.71
C ASN A 78 0.39 -9.63 9.18
N SER A 79 -0.92 -9.64 9.47
CA SER A 79 -1.85 -8.48 9.51
C SER A 79 -1.18 -7.16 9.82
N VAL A 80 -0.75 -7.08 11.07
CA VAL A 80 -0.22 -5.87 11.69
C VAL A 80 1.10 -5.44 11.06
N ARG A 81 2.02 -6.37 10.79
CA ARG A 81 3.31 -6.06 10.13
C ARG A 81 3.10 -5.54 8.72
N VAL A 82 2.24 -6.19 7.95
CA VAL A 82 1.91 -5.78 6.57
C VAL A 82 1.23 -4.41 6.56
N GLY A 83 0.33 -4.13 7.50
CA GLY A 83 -0.28 -2.81 7.66
C GLY A 83 0.73 -1.72 8.03
N SER A 84 1.63 -2.01 8.97
CA SER A 84 2.75 -1.12 9.33
C SER A 84 3.63 -0.81 8.12
N ASP A 85 4.08 -1.87 7.43
CA ASP A 85 4.94 -1.75 6.26
C ASP A 85 4.22 -1.00 5.13
N ALA A 86 2.90 -1.16 4.97
CA ALA A 86 2.11 -0.39 4.01
C ALA A 86 2.06 1.12 4.35
N LEU A 87 1.87 1.48 5.62
CA LEU A 87 1.87 2.88 6.06
C LEU A 87 3.26 3.52 5.94
N LEU A 88 4.33 2.75 6.18
CA LEU A 88 5.70 3.17 5.91
C LEU A 88 6.00 3.27 4.42
N ALA A 89 5.55 2.31 3.61
CA ALA A 89 5.80 2.27 2.17
C ALA A 89 5.04 3.37 1.42
N ALA A 90 3.85 3.74 1.88
CA ALA A 90 3.11 4.90 1.40
C ALA A 90 3.82 6.22 1.72
N GLY A 91 4.84 6.21 2.59
CA GLY A 91 5.51 7.41 3.07
C GLY A 91 7.02 7.50 2.88
N ILE A 92 7.76 6.38 2.79
CA ILE A 92 9.18 6.37 3.14
C ILE A 92 10.05 5.32 2.44
N ARG A 93 9.60 4.06 2.28
CA ARG A 93 10.52 3.01 1.79
C ARG A 93 11.08 3.41 0.43
N LYS A 94 12.40 3.49 0.26
CA LYS A 94 13.03 3.81 -1.04
C LYS A 94 13.30 2.57 -1.89
N SER A 95 13.44 1.40 -1.26
CA SER A 95 13.83 0.15 -1.92
C SER A 95 12.74 -0.91 -1.85
N TYR A 96 12.72 -1.79 -2.86
CA TYR A 96 11.91 -2.98 -2.91
C TYR A 96 12.71 -4.20 -2.46
N SER A 97 12.04 -5.27 -2.01
CA SER A 97 12.77 -6.50 -1.69
C SER A 97 13.41 -7.11 -2.96
N PRO A 98 14.61 -7.71 -2.87
CA PRO A 98 15.25 -8.33 -4.04
C PRO A 98 14.36 -9.37 -4.73
N GLU A 99 13.58 -10.12 -3.95
CA GLU A 99 12.63 -11.10 -4.48
C GLU A 99 11.48 -10.45 -5.26
N PHE A 100 10.98 -9.29 -4.81
CA PHE A 100 9.98 -8.51 -5.54
C PHE A 100 10.57 -7.96 -6.85
N GLU A 101 11.78 -7.41 -6.80
CA GLU A 101 12.47 -6.90 -7.98
C GLU A 101 12.67 -8.01 -9.03
N GLU A 102 13.13 -9.19 -8.61
CA GLU A 102 13.36 -10.32 -9.51
C GLU A 102 12.04 -10.91 -10.05
N LYS A 103 11.09 -11.23 -9.17
CA LYS A 103 9.92 -12.05 -9.53
C LYS A 103 8.72 -11.24 -10.02
N VAL A 104 8.60 -9.98 -9.62
CA VAL A 104 7.48 -9.10 -10.00
C VAL A 104 7.93 -8.10 -11.05
N ILE A 105 8.91 -7.25 -10.74
CA ILE A 105 9.37 -6.20 -11.67
C ILE A 105 10.06 -6.84 -12.88
N GLY A 106 11.06 -7.70 -12.66
CA GLY A 106 11.87 -8.31 -13.71
C GLY A 106 11.09 -9.23 -14.65
N LYS A 107 9.97 -9.79 -14.18
CA LYS A 107 9.08 -10.67 -14.96
C LYS A 107 7.79 -10.00 -15.39
N LEU A 108 7.68 -8.68 -15.30
CA LEU A 108 6.55 -7.95 -15.84
C LEU A 108 6.61 -7.95 -17.38
N THR A 109 5.48 -8.21 -18.04
CA THR A 109 5.42 -8.19 -19.52
C THR A 109 5.86 -6.83 -20.05
N LYS A 110 6.72 -6.78 -21.07
CA LYS A 110 7.27 -5.52 -21.61
C LYS A 110 6.34 -4.79 -22.59
N ASP A 111 5.02 -5.00 -22.46
CA ASP A 111 4.00 -4.32 -23.25
C ASP A 111 3.70 -2.92 -22.69
N ILE A 112 2.78 -2.19 -23.35
CA ILE A 112 2.38 -0.82 -22.94
C ILE A 112 1.91 -0.80 -21.48
N VAL A 113 1.14 -1.81 -21.08
CA VAL A 113 0.61 -1.94 -19.72
C VAL A 113 1.75 -2.20 -18.74
N GLY A 114 2.64 -3.14 -19.00
CA GLY A 114 3.74 -3.40 -18.06
C GLY A 114 4.68 -2.21 -17.93
N LYS A 115 5.04 -1.55 -19.03
CA LYS A 115 5.85 -0.31 -18.98
C LYS A 115 5.13 0.78 -18.19
N GLY A 116 3.82 0.96 -18.39
CA GLY A 116 3.04 1.92 -17.63
C GLY A 116 2.99 1.62 -16.13
N CYS A 117 3.01 0.34 -15.72
CA CYS A 117 3.07 -0.01 -14.30
C CYS A 117 4.40 0.42 -13.68
N LEU A 118 5.52 0.23 -14.40
CA LEU A 118 6.86 0.61 -13.91
C LEU A 118 7.01 2.12 -13.76
N ASN A 119 6.25 2.91 -14.54
CA ASN A 119 6.26 4.37 -14.48
C ASN A 119 5.36 4.94 -13.37
N GLN A 120 4.60 4.11 -12.65
CA GLN A 120 3.66 4.53 -11.63
C GLN A 120 4.09 3.98 -10.27
N GLU A 121 4.75 4.81 -9.47
CA GLU A 121 5.29 4.43 -8.16
C GLU A 121 4.24 3.80 -7.25
N MET A 122 3.02 4.35 -7.21
CA MET A 122 1.94 3.78 -6.40
C MET A 122 1.54 2.36 -6.85
N LEU A 123 1.64 2.03 -8.14
CA LEU A 123 1.38 0.65 -8.61
C LEU A 123 2.47 -0.31 -8.14
N LEU A 124 3.73 0.12 -8.14
CA LEU A 124 4.84 -0.68 -7.61
C LEU A 124 4.66 -0.94 -6.11
N ARG A 125 4.29 0.08 -5.33
CA ARG A 125 3.96 -0.05 -3.90
C ARG A 125 2.80 -0.99 -3.65
N TYR A 126 1.73 -0.88 -4.43
CA TYR A 126 0.59 -1.78 -4.35
C TYR A 126 0.99 -3.23 -4.67
N GLY A 127 1.81 -3.42 -5.70
CA GLY A 127 2.37 -4.73 -6.05
C GLY A 127 3.17 -5.33 -4.91
N ASP A 128 4.08 -4.54 -4.31
CA ASP A 128 4.94 -4.99 -3.21
C ASP A 128 4.11 -5.36 -1.98
N TYR A 129 3.10 -4.54 -1.65
CA TYR A 129 2.13 -4.84 -0.60
C TYR A 129 1.44 -6.19 -0.85
N LEU A 130 0.91 -6.43 -2.05
CA LEU A 130 0.25 -7.69 -2.37
C LEU A 130 1.20 -8.89 -2.31
N PHE A 131 2.45 -8.69 -2.74
CA PHE A 131 3.48 -9.70 -2.69
C PHE A 131 3.79 -10.10 -1.25
N GLN A 132 3.84 -9.15 -0.33
CA GLN A 132 4.16 -9.38 1.09
C GLN A 132 2.95 -9.82 1.94
N LYS A 133 1.72 -9.51 1.51
CA LYS A 133 0.51 -9.72 2.33
C LYS A 133 0.24 -11.17 2.72
N ASN A 134 0.46 -12.13 1.82
CA ASN A 134 0.01 -13.52 1.99
C ASN A 134 1.15 -14.53 1.95
N LEU A 135 2.12 -14.44 2.86
CA LEU A 135 3.33 -15.30 2.89
C LEU A 135 3.08 -16.81 2.94
N THR A 136 1.86 -17.26 3.25
CA THR A 136 1.45 -18.68 3.20
C THR A 136 1.31 -19.22 1.79
N ILE A 137 1.17 -18.34 0.80
CA ILE A 137 1.08 -18.69 -0.63
C ILE A 137 2.49 -18.74 -1.21
N ASP A 138 2.74 -19.70 -2.13
CA ASP A 138 4.01 -19.80 -2.84
C ASP A 138 4.43 -18.45 -3.48
N SER A 139 5.73 -18.15 -3.37
CA SER A 139 6.34 -16.92 -3.88
C SER A 139 6.02 -16.64 -5.35
N ASN A 140 6.00 -17.66 -6.23
CA ASN A 140 5.70 -17.45 -7.64
C ASN A 140 4.23 -17.11 -7.84
N GLN A 141 3.33 -17.73 -7.06
CA GLN A 141 1.91 -17.42 -7.13
C GLN A 141 1.62 -16.01 -6.57
N ARG A 142 2.28 -15.61 -5.48
CA ARG A 142 2.23 -14.22 -4.98
C ARG A 142 2.72 -13.22 -6.03
N ALA A 143 3.81 -13.53 -6.72
CA ALA A 143 4.34 -12.68 -7.77
C ALA A 143 3.41 -12.59 -9.00
N LYS A 144 2.75 -13.70 -9.38
CA LYS A 144 1.72 -13.70 -10.44
C LYS A 144 0.54 -12.82 -10.04
N ASN A 145 0.01 -12.99 -8.83
CA ASN A 145 -1.13 -12.20 -8.32
C ASN A 145 -0.80 -10.71 -8.29
N SER A 146 0.39 -10.35 -7.82
CA SER A 146 0.86 -8.96 -7.75
C SER A 146 0.93 -8.33 -9.14
N ARG A 147 1.58 -8.99 -10.11
CA ARG A 147 1.64 -8.51 -11.51
C ARG A 147 0.25 -8.35 -12.12
N SER A 148 -0.63 -9.34 -11.94
CA SER A 148 -2.00 -9.28 -12.46
C SER A 148 -2.78 -8.12 -11.87
N ALA A 149 -2.73 -7.93 -10.55
CA ALA A 149 -3.43 -6.84 -9.88
C ALA A 149 -2.92 -5.45 -10.31
N MET A 150 -1.60 -5.28 -10.43
CA MET A 150 -0.99 -4.04 -10.94
C MET A 150 -1.49 -3.73 -12.36
N ARG A 151 -1.48 -4.74 -13.24
CA ARG A 151 -1.92 -4.58 -14.63
C ARG A 151 -3.40 -4.27 -14.76
N ILE A 152 -4.26 -4.90 -13.96
CA ILE A 152 -5.70 -4.61 -13.93
C ILE A 152 -5.92 -3.15 -13.54
N LEU A 153 -5.25 -2.70 -12.48
CA LEU A 153 -5.39 -1.33 -11.98
C LEU A 153 -4.84 -0.31 -12.98
N LEU A 154 -3.73 -0.59 -13.67
CA LEU A 154 -3.26 0.27 -14.75
C LEU A 154 -4.22 0.29 -15.95
N ASN A 155 -4.78 -0.86 -16.35
CA ASN A 155 -5.75 -0.88 -17.45
C ASN A 155 -6.97 -0.02 -17.13
N LEU A 156 -7.44 -0.06 -15.88
CA LEU A 156 -8.49 0.85 -15.40
C LEU A 156 -8.05 2.31 -15.54
N PHE A 157 -6.83 2.64 -15.11
CA PHE A 157 -6.27 3.98 -15.27
C PHE A 157 -6.24 4.43 -16.73
N LEU A 158 -5.69 3.63 -17.64
CA LEU A 158 -5.58 3.95 -19.06
C LEU A 158 -6.97 4.14 -19.71
N ASN A 159 -7.94 3.28 -19.38
CA ASN A 159 -9.31 3.40 -19.86
C ASN A 159 -9.99 4.68 -19.35
N LEU A 160 -9.76 5.04 -18.09
CA LEU A 160 -10.27 6.29 -17.52
C LEU A 160 -9.64 7.51 -18.17
N THR A 161 -8.33 7.50 -18.39
CA THR A 161 -7.65 8.62 -19.05
C THR A 161 -8.17 8.82 -20.47
N ASP A 162 -8.35 7.75 -21.25
CA ASP A 162 -8.89 7.83 -22.60
C ASP A 162 -10.33 8.37 -22.62
N LYS A 163 -11.20 7.93 -21.70
CA LYS A 163 -12.57 8.45 -21.58
C LYS A 163 -12.61 9.93 -21.19
N LEU A 164 -11.76 10.32 -20.25
CA LEU A 164 -11.71 11.69 -19.76
C LEU A 164 -11.15 12.64 -20.82
N GLU A 165 -10.14 12.22 -21.58
CA GLU A 165 -9.61 12.98 -22.72
C GLU A 165 -10.65 13.18 -23.83
N LYS A 166 -11.56 12.21 -24.02
CA LYS A 166 -12.69 12.33 -24.96
C LYS A 166 -13.85 13.18 -24.42
N ASN A 167 -13.90 13.45 -23.12
CA ASN A 167 -14.96 14.26 -22.53
C ASN A 167 -14.63 15.75 -22.68
N ALA A 168 -15.32 16.43 -23.59
CA ALA A 168 -15.10 17.85 -23.89
C ALA A 168 -15.21 18.79 -22.67
N SER A 169 -15.89 18.36 -21.60
CA SER A 169 -16.04 19.15 -20.36
C SER A 169 -14.85 18.97 -19.39
N PHE A 170 -14.02 17.94 -19.58
CA PHE A 170 -12.90 17.63 -18.70
C PHE A 170 -11.61 18.18 -19.29
N LYS A 171 -11.18 19.35 -18.81
CA LYS A 171 -10.02 20.10 -19.36
C LYS A 171 -8.66 19.65 -18.84
N SER A 172 -8.60 18.91 -17.73
CA SER A 172 -7.33 18.50 -17.12
C SER A 172 -6.96 17.10 -17.55
N LYS A 173 -5.70 16.86 -17.91
CA LYS A 173 -5.18 15.51 -18.10
C LYS A 173 -4.86 14.90 -16.74
N ILE A 174 -5.14 13.61 -16.58
CA ILE A 174 -4.72 12.85 -15.40
C ILE A 174 -3.36 12.21 -15.70
N HIS A 175 -2.38 12.38 -14.81
CA HIS A 175 -1.01 11.95 -15.03
C HIS A 175 -0.58 10.77 -14.17
N ASN A 176 -1.17 10.64 -12.97
CA ASN A 176 -0.88 9.53 -12.06
C ASN A 176 -2.14 8.78 -11.64
N ILE A 177 -1.92 7.56 -11.16
CA ILE A 177 -3.02 6.69 -10.74
C ILE A 177 -3.69 7.12 -9.43
N VAL A 178 -3.03 7.92 -8.60
CA VAL A 178 -3.59 8.44 -7.34
C VAL A 178 -4.73 9.42 -7.62
N GLU A 179 -4.64 10.19 -8.71
CA GLU A 179 -5.64 11.18 -9.09
C GLU A 179 -7.02 10.55 -9.38
N ILE A 180 -7.09 9.28 -9.78
CA ILE A 180 -8.39 8.59 -10.01
C ILE A 180 -9.15 8.31 -8.70
N PHE A 181 -8.48 8.39 -7.55
CA PHE A 181 -9.13 8.28 -6.24
C PHE A 181 -9.78 9.59 -5.79
N ASN A 182 -9.76 10.64 -6.62
CA ASN A 182 -10.55 11.83 -6.36
C ASN A 182 -12.05 11.45 -6.29
N PRO A 183 -12.76 11.75 -5.19
CA PRO A 183 -14.18 11.43 -5.04
C PRO A 183 -15.06 11.97 -6.17
N THR A 184 -14.67 13.08 -6.83
CA THR A 184 -15.42 13.63 -7.97
C THR A 184 -15.42 12.70 -9.19
N LEU A 185 -14.45 11.80 -9.29
CA LEU A 185 -14.33 10.82 -10.37
C LEU A 185 -15.01 9.48 -10.04
N PHE A 186 -15.56 9.31 -8.83
CA PHE A 186 -16.07 8.04 -8.33
C PHE A 186 -17.04 7.35 -9.30
N ASN A 187 -18.06 8.07 -9.79
CA ASN A 187 -19.05 7.50 -10.70
C ASN A 187 -18.41 7.04 -12.02
N ILE A 188 -17.48 7.84 -12.56
CA ILE A 188 -16.76 7.54 -13.81
C ILE A 188 -15.88 6.29 -13.62
N VAL A 189 -15.22 6.17 -12.47
CA VAL A 189 -14.42 5.00 -12.09
C VAL A 189 -15.32 3.76 -12.03
N VAL A 190 -16.43 3.83 -11.30
CA VAL A 190 -17.36 2.69 -11.15
C VAL A 190 -17.91 2.24 -12.49
N ASP A 191 -18.34 3.16 -13.34
CA ASP A 191 -18.88 2.81 -14.66
C ASP A 191 -17.82 2.23 -15.58
N SER A 192 -16.58 2.72 -15.50
CA SER A 192 -15.46 2.13 -16.24
C SER A 192 -15.11 0.71 -15.76
N VAL A 193 -15.20 0.45 -14.46
CA VAL A 193 -15.04 -0.92 -13.92
C VAL A 193 -16.15 -1.83 -14.43
N LYS A 194 -17.42 -1.38 -14.41
CA LYS A 194 -18.55 -2.16 -14.93
C LYS A 194 -18.32 -2.56 -16.39
N GLU A 195 -17.91 -1.62 -17.24
CA GLU A 195 -17.63 -1.88 -18.65
C GLU A 195 -16.46 -2.86 -18.84
N MET A 196 -15.34 -2.66 -18.14
CA MET A 196 -14.19 -3.57 -18.21
C MET A 196 -14.54 -4.99 -17.78
N CYS A 197 -15.48 -5.15 -16.85
CA CYS A 197 -15.96 -6.43 -16.37
C CYS A 197 -17.11 -7.00 -17.23
N ASN A 198 -17.50 -6.36 -18.33
CA ASN A 198 -18.67 -6.71 -19.13
C ASN A 198 -19.93 -6.87 -18.27
N PHE A 199 -20.11 -6.00 -17.29
CA PHE A 199 -21.23 -6.06 -16.37
C PHE A 199 -22.54 -5.76 -17.13
N THR A 200 -23.38 -6.77 -17.27
CA THR A 200 -24.76 -6.62 -17.78
C THR A 200 -25.74 -6.98 -16.67
N HIS A 201 -26.89 -6.30 -16.61
CA HIS A 201 -27.95 -6.58 -15.62
C HIS A 201 -28.45 -8.04 -15.63
N LYS A 202 -28.13 -8.83 -16.66
CA LYS A 202 -28.48 -10.26 -16.77
C LYS A 202 -27.65 -11.17 -15.85
N ASN A 203 -26.47 -10.75 -15.40
CA ASN A 203 -25.57 -11.57 -14.57
C ASN A 203 -25.98 -11.66 -13.08
N LEU A 204 -27.04 -10.95 -12.66
CA LEU A 204 -27.57 -11.03 -11.28
C LEU A 204 -28.44 -12.26 -11.03
N LYS A 205 -29.04 -12.86 -12.08
CA LYS A 205 -30.00 -13.97 -11.92
C LYS A 205 -29.36 -15.37 -12.00
N SER A 206 -28.13 -15.50 -12.47
CA SER A 206 -27.48 -16.81 -12.66
C SER A 206 -26.57 -17.25 -11.49
N GLN A 207 -26.57 -16.52 -10.37
CA GLN A 207 -25.81 -16.88 -9.16
C GLN A 207 -26.70 -17.08 -7.92
N ILE A 208 -28.03 -17.09 -8.09
CA ILE A 208 -29.03 -17.28 -7.00
C ILE A 208 -29.93 -18.51 -7.26
N THR A 209 -29.55 -19.39 -8.19
CA THR A 209 -30.18 -20.70 -8.42
C THR A 209 -29.08 -21.75 -8.51
#